data_AF-A0A067CN63-F1
#
_entry.id   AF-A0A067CN63-F1
#
_cell.length_a   1.000
_cell.length_b   1.000
_cell.length_c   1.000
_cell.angle_alpha   90.00
_cell.angle_beta   90.00
_cell.angle_gamma   90.00
#
_symmetry.space_group_name_H-M   'P 1'
#
loop_
_entity.id
_entity.type
_entity.pdbx_description
1 polymer ?
#
loop_
_entity_poly.entity_id
_entity_poly.type
_entity_poly.pdbx_seq_one_letter_code
_entity_poly.pdbx_strand_id
1 'polypeptide(L)'
;MHLTSFVCPISREVMRDPVVAGDGHSYERSEILRWFQQRLTSPVTNQPVASAAVVPNHTLKQAIQEACSGRGTVSNSLRRPSETLPEDGYFVYQLLEPIHLCLQPRIPAHTERAMLPNGAPQILPPGQLVVVNRREYGADNVIFLRLLGFGSGEPRYVYEARHGVVMATRVDVARGVQVYKVLQPTRVSAQPTASTVGDVLAVGTVVSTDLVVRPASGPAFARLERTTKWVRLAQLQQLPLTTGRYILKLDATTKVSTNALARVGGIVETMEARAVVACQSYAIDDARNTVHVRVAKGWFSVPRSDLYTSRPPRLATEPAGQKALLVLQGEYYLLVLNEAQWDGSFTQRIVRHLPDDMDRQIDNCIAKGRHVTHAALGPKDEWYISGSKPDGSGAHCWSKRTSAFFQSQMAPNATVAFGEHGAFLMAFPGGAAASDKVPDTFHAQLCRGHRLISLGFRPQRYSVDGIFVLTSAGLTHRGMPDWLVEQVELGAVRGSGKLCGVVLAQDYWALLREHNFESDAPTAVEKALRAFYDRHRNMQAARARLLSYYDRVARGADYVYIGPVSAPADTSDDDDRSEPPSSPDGRSEPPSSPDSRSEPPSSPDGRSEPRSSSDESSRSSSPRSPLYRRRRLY
;
A
#
# COMPACT_ATOMS: atom_id res chain seq x y z
N MET A 1 -21.49 37.68 43.80
CA MET A 1 -21.90 38.32 42.52
C MET A 1 -23.40 38.53 42.55
N HIS A 2 -23.86 39.77 42.69
CA HIS A 2 -25.28 40.12 42.48
C HIS A 2 -25.58 40.02 40.98
N LEU A 3 -26.47 39.11 40.58
CA LEU A 3 -26.88 38.89 39.19
C LEU A 3 -28.19 39.61 38.89
N THR A 4 -28.24 40.93 39.14
CA THR A 4 -29.44 41.75 38.83
C THR A 4 -29.81 41.69 37.34
N SER A 5 -28.81 41.52 36.46
CA SER A 5 -29.02 41.43 35.00
C SER A 5 -29.76 40.18 34.52
N PHE A 6 -30.00 39.18 35.38
CA PHE A 6 -30.73 37.94 35.02
C PHE A 6 -32.21 38.00 35.37
N VAL A 7 -32.62 39.03 36.12
CA VAL A 7 -33.97 39.19 36.63
C VAL A 7 -34.75 40.13 35.73
N CYS A 8 -35.96 39.72 35.34
CA CYS A 8 -36.87 40.55 34.56
C CYS A 8 -37.31 41.77 35.38
N PRO A 9 -37.19 43.01 34.86
CA PRO A 9 -37.63 44.22 35.56
C PRO A 9 -39.14 44.26 35.87
N ILE A 10 -39.97 43.55 35.08
CA ILE A 10 -41.43 43.51 35.25
C ILE A 10 -41.83 42.46 36.31
N SER A 11 -41.51 41.19 36.09
CA SER A 11 -41.92 40.09 36.99
C SER A 11 -41.05 39.97 38.24
N ARG A 12 -39.85 40.56 38.25
CA ARG A 12 -38.84 40.39 39.29
C ARG A 12 -38.38 38.94 39.51
N GLU A 13 -38.59 38.08 38.50
CA GLU A 13 -38.13 36.69 38.46
C GLU A 13 -37.00 36.50 37.43
N VAL A 14 -36.24 35.40 37.54
CA VAL A 14 -35.19 35.05 36.57
C VAL A 14 -35.82 34.77 35.21
N MET A 15 -35.30 35.41 34.16
CA MET A 15 -35.79 35.26 32.79
C MET A 15 -35.50 33.85 32.25
N ARG A 16 -36.53 33.18 31.75
CA ARG A 16 -36.43 31.89 31.03
C ARG A 16 -36.31 32.09 29.53
N ASP A 17 -36.98 33.10 28.99
CA ASP A 17 -36.88 33.49 27.59
C ASP A 17 -36.59 34.99 27.45
N PRO A 18 -35.34 35.43 27.73
CA PRO A 18 -34.99 36.84 27.69
C PRO A 18 -35.07 37.41 26.27
N VAL A 19 -35.76 38.53 26.12
CA VAL A 19 -35.89 39.31 24.87
C VAL A 19 -35.53 40.78 25.13
N VAL A 20 -34.95 41.44 24.14
CA VAL A 20 -34.62 42.86 24.15
C VAL A 20 -35.74 43.65 23.49
N ALA A 21 -36.24 44.68 24.15
CA ALA A 21 -37.21 45.63 23.57
C ALA A 21 -36.50 46.83 22.92
N GLY A 22 -37.25 47.67 22.20
CA GLY A 22 -36.69 48.85 21.51
C GLY A 22 -36.02 49.90 22.42
N ASP A 23 -36.15 49.75 23.75
CA ASP A 23 -35.46 50.57 24.76
C ASP A 23 -34.08 50.02 25.18
N GLY A 24 -33.63 48.92 24.57
CA GLY A 24 -32.33 48.29 24.84
C GLY A 24 -32.27 47.43 26.11
N HIS A 25 -33.38 47.28 26.85
CA HIS A 25 -33.43 46.46 28.07
C HIS A 25 -33.95 45.05 27.79
N SER A 26 -33.51 44.09 28.61
CA SER A 26 -33.97 42.69 28.52
C SER A 26 -35.10 42.40 29.50
N TYR A 27 -36.12 41.69 29.00
CA TYR A 27 -37.32 41.30 29.75
C TYR A 27 -37.66 39.84 29.48
N GLU A 28 -38.49 39.26 30.35
CA GLU A 28 -39.16 37.99 30.03
C GLU A 28 -40.16 38.21 28.89
N ARG A 29 -40.15 37.32 27.88
CA ARG A 29 -40.97 37.48 26.66
C ARG A 29 -42.46 37.63 26.98
N SER A 30 -43.01 36.80 27.85
CA SER A 30 -44.44 36.86 28.19
C SER A 30 -44.83 38.19 28.82
N GLU A 31 -43.97 38.74 29.67
CA GLU A 31 -44.25 39.95 30.45
C GLU A 31 -44.18 41.21 29.60
N ILE A 32 -43.17 41.34 28.73
CA ILE A 32 -43.05 42.53 27.88
C ILE A 32 -44.11 42.56 26.78
N LEU A 33 -44.50 41.41 26.23
CA LEU A 33 -45.60 41.33 25.28
C LEU A 33 -46.93 41.71 25.93
N ARG A 34 -47.17 41.26 27.17
CA ARG A 34 -48.34 41.67 27.96
C ARG A 34 -48.32 43.17 28.28
N TRP A 35 -47.16 43.73 28.58
CA TRP A 35 -47.00 45.16 28.83
C TRP A 35 -47.35 46.00 27.59
N PHE A 36 -46.83 45.64 26.41
CA PHE A 36 -47.11 46.34 25.16
C PHE A 36 -48.55 46.21 24.66
N GLN A 37 -49.29 45.20 25.11
CA GLN A 37 -50.75 45.13 24.88
C GLN A 37 -51.53 46.21 25.63
N GLN A 38 -50.97 46.73 26.73
CA GLN A 38 -51.64 47.74 27.57
C GLN A 38 -51.07 49.14 27.37
N ARG A 39 -49.75 49.26 27.13
CA ARG A 39 -49.06 50.55 26.98
C ARG A 39 -47.76 50.37 26.19
N LEU A 40 -47.54 51.24 25.20
CA LEU A 40 -46.33 51.22 24.35
C LEU A 40 -45.21 52.11 24.91
N THR A 41 -44.83 51.85 26.17
CA THR A 41 -43.76 52.57 26.87
C THR A 41 -42.76 51.60 27.48
N SER A 42 -41.55 52.05 27.76
CA SER A 42 -40.49 51.25 28.40
C SER A 42 -40.85 51.00 29.87
N PRO A 43 -40.89 49.74 30.35
CA PRO A 43 -41.11 49.44 31.76
C PRO A 43 -40.04 50.00 32.71
N VAL A 44 -38.81 50.21 32.22
CA VAL A 44 -37.69 50.71 33.02
C VAL A 44 -37.62 52.23 33.03
N THR A 45 -37.86 52.88 31.89
CA THR A 45 -37.67 54.33 31.74
C THR A 45 -38.98 55.13 31.67
N ASN A 46 -40.12 54.46 31.54
CA ASN A 46 -41.45 55.03 31.27
C ASN A 46 -41.54 55.91 30.00
N GLN A 47 -40.53 55.88 29.12
CA GLN A 47 -40.55 56.63 27.87
C GLN A 47 -41.27 55.86 26.75
N PRO A 48 -41.87 56.53 25.75
CA PRO A 48 -42.46 55.87 24.57
C PRO A 48 -41.43 55.02 23.81
N VAL A 49 -41.82 53.81 23.39
CA VAL A 49 -40.95 52.92 22.59
C VAL A 49 -41.43 52.96 21.15
N ALA A 50 -40.48 53.02 20.20
CA ALA A 50 -40.79 53.18 18.77
C ALA A 50 -41.55 51.99 18.14
N SER A 51 -41.50 50.80 18.75
CA SER A 51 -42.16 49.58 18.25
C SER A 51 -42.38 48.57 19.38
N ALA A 52 -43.42 47.73 19.24
CA ALA A 52 -43.68 46.59 20.12
C ALA A 52 -42.84 45.34 19.75
N ALA A 53 -42.00 45.44 18.72
CA ALA A 53 -41.12 44.34 18.31
C ALA A 53 -40.05 44.06 19.38
N VAL A 54 -39.86 42.77 19.69
CA VAL A 54 -38.86 42.29 20.64
C VAL A 54 -37.92 41.29 19.96
N VAL A 55 -36.64 41.34 20.30
CA VAL A 55 -35.58 40.51 19.71
C VAL A 55 -35.08 39.50 20.75
N PRO A 56 -34.96 38.20 20.45
CA PRO A 56 -34.42 37.22 21.39
C PRO A 56 -32.99 37.55 21.85
N ASN A 57 -32.71 37.48 23.16
CA ASN A 57 -31.37 37.66 23.72
C ASN A 57 -30.73 36.29 24.02
N HIS A 58 -30.21 35.64 22.98
CA HIS A 58 -29.61 34.30 23.09
C HIS A 58 -28.41 34.25 24.04
N THR A 59 -27.59 35.30 24.07
CA THR A 59 -26.41 35.40 24.95
C THR A 59 -26.83 35.42 26.43
N LEU A 60 -27.84 36.22 26.78
CA LEU A 60 -28.35 36.26 28.14
C LEU A 60 -29.04 34.95 28.53
N LYS A 61 -29.76 34.32 27.59
CA LYS A 61 -30.39 33.01 27.80
C LYS A 61 -29.35 31.95 28.14
N GLN A 62 -28.24 31.92 27.40
CA GLN A 62 -27.13 31.00 27.64
C GLN A 62 -26.45 31.30 28.99
N ALA A 63 -26.18 32.56 29.32
CA ALA A 63 -25.58 32.95 30.60
C ALA A 63 -26.46 32.58 31.82
N ILE A 64 -27.78 32.72 31.69
CA ILE A 64 -28.74 32.29 32.73
C ILE A 64 -28.73 30.78 32.87
N GLN A 65 -28.73 30.04 31.75
CA GLN A 65 -28.65 28.57 31.76
C GLN A 65 -27.35 28.08 32.41
N GLU A 66 -26.21 28.65 32.03
CA GLU A 66 -24.90 28.33 32.62
C GLU A 66 -24.86 28.64 34.13
N ALA A 67 -25.46 29.76 34.57
CA ALA A 67 -25.52 30.12 35.98
C ALA A 67 -26.48 29.25 36.80
N CYS A 68 -27.63 28.88 36.23
CA CYS A 68 -28.59 27.96 36.86
C CYS A 68 -28.05 26.52 36.87
N SER A 69 -27.21 26.14 35.92
CA SER A 69 -26.51 24.85 35.90
C SER A 69 -25.26 24.81 36.78
N GLY A 70 -24.81 25.94 37.35
CA GLY A 70 -23.47 26.11 37.90
C GLY A 70 -23.32 26.70 39.31
N ARG A 71 -24.35 26.75 40.16
CA ARG A 71 -24.19 27.18 41.58
C ARG A 71 -25.04 26.41 42.60
N GLY A 72 -24.44 25.37 43.17
CA GLY A 72 -24.52 25.14 44.61
C GLY A 72 -23.57 26.12 45.31
N THR A 73 -24.08 26.96 46.21
CA THR A 73 -23.28 27.93 46.97
C THR A 73 -23.19 27.47 48.43
N VAL A 74 -21.97 27.41 48.96
CA VAL A 74 -21.63 27.39 50.40
C VAL A 74 -22.20 28.69 51.02
N SER A 75 -22.87 28.78 52.18
CA SER A 75 -22.72 28.12 53.48
C SER A 75 -24.02 28.25 54.31
N ASN A 76 -24.50 27.20 54.96
CA ASN A 76 -24.38 26.99 56.42
C ASN A 76 -25.10 25.69 56.79
N SER A 77 -24.38 24.76 57.43
CA SER A 77 -24.86 23.59 58.20
C SER A 77 -25.93 22.65 57.58
N LEU A 78 -25.47 21.41 57.29
CA LEU A 78 -26.23 20.15 57.19
C LEU A 78 -26.98 19.84 55.87
N ARG A 79 -26.21 19.53 54.82
CA ARG A 79 -26.32 18.34 53.92
C ARG A 79 -25.59 18.68 52.59
N ARG A 80 -24.41 18.09 52.37
CA ARG A 80 -23.77 18.08 51.03
C ARG A 80 -24.77 17.44 50.05
N PRO A 81 -24.98 17.99 48.83
CA PRO A 81 -25.51 17.15 47.76
C PRO A 81 -24.55 15.97 47.64
N SER A 82 -25.03 14.76 47.83
CA SER A 82 -24.23 13.57 47.61
C SER A 82 -23.76 13.61 46.16
N GLU A 83 -22.46 13.79 45.92
CA GLU A 83 -21.90 13.48 44.61
C GLU A 83 -22.28 12.03 44.31
N THR A 84 -22.76 11.75 43.09
CA THR A 84 -23.11 10.40 42.66
C THR A 84 -21.84 9.56 42.54
N LEU A 85 -21.38 9.03 43.67
CA LEU A 85 -20.26 8.11 43.78
C LEU A 85 -20.78 6.71 44.13
N PRO A 86 -20.17 5.64 43.59
CA PRO A 86 -18.95 5.64 42.78
C PRO A 86 -19.14 6.16 41.35
N GLU A 87 -18.14 6.88 40.84
CA GLU A 87 -18.02 7.30 39.43
C GLU A 87 -16.95 6.41 38.77
N ASP A 88 -17.36 5.49 37.90
CA ASP A 88 -16.46 4.67 37.09
C ASP A 88 -16.12 5.38 35.77
N GLY A 89 -14.87 5.30 35.34
CA GLY A 89 -14.45 5.93 34.08
C GLY A 89 -12.96 5.82 33.77
N TYR A 90 -12.45 6.72 32.94
CA TYR A 90 -11.03 6.85 32.65
C TYR A 90 -10.63 8.31 32.78
N PHE A 91 -10.06 8.64 33.93
CA PHE A 91 -9.72 9.99 34.32
C PHE A 91 -8.22 10.13 34.51
N VAL A 92 -7.71 11.35 34.35
CA VAL A 92 -6.32 11.68 34.66
C VAL A 92 -6.35 12.81 35.68
N TYR A 93 -5.61 12.62 36.78
CA TYR A 93 -5.49 13.60 37.84
C TYR A 93 -4.05 14.07 37.96
N GLN A 94 -3.86 15.35 38.27
CA GLN A 94 -2.59 15.92 38.67
C GLN A 94 -2.56 16.04 40.19
N LEU A 95 -1.52 15.47 40.81
CA LEU A 95 -1.29 15.63 42.24
C LEU A 95 -0.77 17.04 42.52
N LEU A 96 -1.33 17.71 43.51
CA LEU A 96 -0.94 19.06 43.91
C LEU A 96 0.06 19.02 45.06
N GLU A 97 -0.05 18.02 45.92
CA GLU A 97 0.78 17.84 47.13
C GLU A 97 1.35 16.42 47.20
N PRO A 98 2.43 16.18 47.97
CA PRO A 98 2.91 14.83 48.24
C PRO A 98 1.80 13.98 48.87
N ILE A 99 1.51 12.82 48.30
CA ILE A 99 0.41 11.95 48.76
C ILE A 99 0.85 10.51 48.97
N HIS A 100 0.41 9.93 50.10
CA HIS A 100 0.65 8.52 50.39
C HIS A 100 -0.22 7.62 49.51
N LEU A 101 0.40 6.58 48.95
CA LEU A 101 -0.33 5.55 48.23
C LEU A 101 -0.98 4.59 49.23
N CYS A 102 -2.29 4.37 49.10
CA CYS A 102 -3.12 3.58 50.01
C CYS A 102 -3.46 2.22 49.40
N LEU A 103 -3.56 1.19 50.25
CA LEU A 103 -4.01 -0.16 49.87
C LEU A 103 -5.54 -0.28 49.84
N GLN A 104 -6.24 0.59 50.57
CA GLN A 104 -7.70 0.60 50.72
C GLN A 104 -8.24 2.04 50.70
N PRO A 105 -9.53 2.26 50.38
CA PRO A 105 -10.14 3.59 50.38
C PRO A 105 -10.47 4.06 51.81
N ARG A 106 -9.43 4.25 52.63
CA ARG A 106 -9.50 4.77 54.01
C ARG A 106 -8.25 5.56 54.33
N ILE A 107 -8.32 6.49 55.28
CA ILE A 107 -7.18 7.34 55.62
C ILE A 107 -6.04 6.47 56.15
N PRO A 108 -4.83 6.51 55.53
CA PRO A 108 -3.83 5.47 55.73
C PRO A 108 -3.14 5.51 57.10
N ALA A 109 -3.39 4.48 57.91
CA ALA A 109 -2.54 4.10 59.04
C ALA A 109 -1.19 3.49 58.57
N HIS A 110 -0.23 3.27 59.48
CA HIS A 110 1.08 2.69 59.12
C HIS A 110 0.97 1.36 58.37
N THR A 111 -0.07 0.56 58.63
CA THR A 111 -0.33 -0.75 58.01
C THR A 111 -1.04 -0.68 56.66
N GLU A 112 -1.64 0.47 56.32
CA GLU A 112 -2.50 0.64 55.14
C GLU A 112 -1.79 1.38 53.99
N ARG A 113 -0.58 1.86 54.26
CA ARG A 113 0.31 2.49 53.28
C ARG A 113 0.94 1.42 52.41
N ALA A 114 1.03 1.69 51.12
CA ALA A 114 1.94 0.96 50.27
C ALA A 114 3.38 1.21 50.75
N MET A 115 4.18 0.16 50.87
CA MET A 115 5.57 0.24 51.32
C MET A 115 6.52 -0.04 50.15
N LEU A 116 7.64 0.67 50.14
CA LEU A 116 8.80 0.36 49.31
C LEU A 116 9.57 -0.84 49.90
N PRO A 117 10.42 -1.53 49.11
CA PRO A 117 11.19 -2.69 49.60
C PRO A 117 12.10 -2.41 50.80
N ASN A 118 12.46 -1.14 51.01
CA ASN A 118 13.26 -0.68 52.15
C ASN A 118 12.42 -0.37 53.41
N GLY A 119 11.12 -0.69 53.41
CA GLY A 119 10.20 -0.45 54.53
C GLY A 119 9.66 0.97 54.65
N ALA A 120 10.04 1.90 53.75
CA ALA A 120 9.52 3.26 53.77
C ALA A 120 8.15 3.35 53.07
N PRO A 121 7.23 4.23 53.53
CA PRO A 121 5.97 4.47 52.81
C PRO A 121 6.20 5.00 51.40
N GLN A 122 5.44 4.48 50.44
CA GLN A 122 5.44 4.97 49.08
C GLN A 122 4.63 6.27 49.00
N ILE A 123 5.30 7.35 48.61
CA ILE A 123 4.72 8.69 48.46
C ILE A 123 4.84 9.09 46.99
N LEU A 124 3.75 9.58 46.40
CA LEU A 124 3.76 10.15 45.07
C LEU A 124 4.06 11.66 45.17
N PRO A 125 5.04 12.17 44.40
CA PRO A 125 5.41 13.58 44.41
C PRO A 125 4.33 14.51 43.83
N PRO A 126 4.35 15.80 44.21
CA PRO A 126 3.50 16.81 43.61
C PRO A 126 3.83 16.98 42.11
N GLY A 127 2.82 17.38 41.34
CA GLY A 127 2.88 17.53 39.89
C GLY A 127 2.78 16.22 39.11
N GLN A 128 2.91 15.05 39.74
CA GLN A 128 2.77 13.77 39.07
C GLN A 128 1.34 13.55 38.58
N LEU A 129 1.21 13.04 37.35
CA LEU A 129 -0.06 12.60 36.79
C LEU A 129 -0.34 11.15 37.15
N VAL A 130 -1.60 10.86 37.49
CA VAL A 130 -2.10 9.51 37.79
C VAL A 130 -3.35 9.19 37.00
N VAL A 131 -3.46 7.96 36.51
CA VAL A 131 -4.66 7.46 35.83
C VAL A 131 -5.61 6.86 36.86
N VAL A 132 -6.87 7.27 36.83
CA VAL A 132 -7.92 6.87 37.77
C VAL A 132 -9.04 6.19 37.01
N ASN A 133 -9.46 5.01 37.48
CA ASN A 133 -10.58 4.29 36.87
C ASN A 133 -11.89 4.37 37.65
N ARG A 134 -11.82 4.81 38.92
CA ARG A 134 -12.98 4.95 39.78
C ARG A 134 -12.74 6.00 40.85
N ARG A 135 -13.74 6.82 41.11
CA ARG A 135 -13.81 7.77 42.21
C ARG A 135 -14.88 7.27 43.17
N GLU A 136 -14.59 7.15 44.46
CA GLU A 136 -15.53 6.55 45.42
C GLU A 136 -15.38 7.10 46.85
N TYR A 137 -16.42 6.94 47.67
CA TYR A 137 -16.35 7.29 49.08
C TYR A 137 -15.59 6.23 49.86
N GLY A 138 -14.61 6.68 50.64
CA GLY A 138 -13.94 5.88 51.67
C GLY A 138 -14.68 5.87 53.00
N ALA A 139 -14.19 5.08 53.95
CA ALA A 139 -14.78 4.92 55.27
C ALA A 139 -14.96 6.25 56.04
N ASP A 140 -14.08 7.23 55.79
CA ASP A 140 -14.04 8.52 56.47
C ASP A 140 -14.84 9.63 55.75
N ASN A 141 -15.73 9.27 54.80
CA ASN A 141 -16.45 10.21 53.92
C ASN A 141 -15.51 11.11 53.08
N VAL A 142 -14.29 10.62 52.84
CA VAL A 142 -13.27 11.18 51.96
C VAL A 142 -13.40 10.55 50.59
N ILE A 143 -13.20 11.33 49.54
CA ILE A 143 -13.24 10.84 48.16
C ILE A 143 -11.87 10.22 47.83
N PHE A 144 -11.88 8.94 47.50
CA PHE A 144 -10.73 8.18 47.03
C PHE A 144 -10.76 7.99 45.52
N LEU A 145 -9.58 8.07 44.93
CA LEU A 145 -9.29 7.84 43.52
C LEU A 145 -8.58 6.49 43.40
N ARG A 146 -9.27 5.51 42.83
CA ARG A 146 -8.71 4.20 42.52
C ARG A 146 -7.79 4.34 41.31
N LEU A 147 -6.50 4.10 41.52
CA LEU A 147 -5.48 4.22 40.49
C LEU A 147 -5.45 2.98 39.59
N LEU A 148 -5.25 3.21 38.30
CA LEU A 148 -5.07 2.18 37.28
C LEU A 148 -3.62 2.15 36.82
N GLY A 149 -2.94 1.00 36.83
CA GLY A 149 -1.57 0.85 36.31
C GLY A 149 -0.44 0.96 37.34
N PHE A 150 -0.75 0.80 38.63
CA PHE A 150 0.23 0.52 39.69
C PHE A 150 0.27 -1.00 39.93
N GLY A 151 1.46 -1.60 39.96
CA GLY A 151 1.66 -3.06 39.92
C GLY A 151 1.00 -3.87 41.04
N SER A 152 1.02 -5.20 40.85
CA SER A 152 0.49 -6.31 41.70
C SER A 152 -0.98 -6.71 41.57
N GLY A 153 -1.77 -6.10 40.67
CA GLY A 153 -3.18 -6.48 40.45
C GLY A 153 -4.14 -6.04 41.57
N GLU A 154 -3.59 -5.68 42.73
CA GLU A 154 -4.31 -5.08 43.84
C GLU A 154 -4.60 -3.59 43.56
N PRO A 155 -5.80 -3.11 43.91
CA PRO A 155 -6.16 -1.72 43.73
C PRO A 155 -5.34 -0.82 44.65
N ARG A 156 -4.84 0.29 44.10
CA ARG A 156 -4.17 1.34 44.87
C ARG A 156 -5.03 2.59 44.87
N TYR A 157 -4.98 3.35 45.95
CA TYR A 157 -5.81 4.54 46.12
C TYR A 157 -4.99 5.76 46.53
N VAL A 158 -5.45 6.93 46.12
CA VAL A 158 -5.10 8.22 46.70
C VAL A 158 -6.38 8.96 47.04
N TYR A 159 -6.32 9.97 47.88
CA TYR A 159 -7.49 10.79 48.23
C TYR A 159 -7.44 12.13 47.50
N GLU A 160 -8.60 12.63 47.11
CA GLU A 160 -8.70 13.87 46.33
C GLU A 160 -8.52 15.12 47.20
N ALA A 161 -9.00 15.08 48.44
CA ALA A 161 -8.84 16.15 49.41
C ALA A 161 -8.73 15.60 50.84
N ARG A 162 -7.98 16.30 51.71
CA ARG A 162 -7.83 15.94 53.13
C ARG A 162 -7.71 17.20 53.99
N HIS A 163 -8.46 17.23 55.09
CA HIS A 163 -8.51 18.38 56.02
C HIS A 163 -8.75 19.73 55.32
N GLY A 164 -9.57 19.76 54.26
CA GLY A 164 -9.85 20.96 53.48
C GLY A 164 -8.80 21.33 52.42
N VAL A 165 -7.70 20.59 52.34
CA VAL A 165 -6.67 20.76 51.31
C VAL A 165 -6.97 19.85 50.12
N VAL A 166 -7.04 20.42 48.92
CA VAL A 166 -7.17 19.66 47.67
C VAL A 166 -5.82 19.07 47.32
N MET A 167 -5.75 17.74 47.23
CA MET A 167 -4.52 16.99 47.01
C MET A 167 -4.34 16.57 45.55
N ALA A 168 -5.44 16.45 44.80
CA ALA A 168 -5.42 16.09 43.40
C ALA A 168 -6.52 16.84 42.65
N THR A 169 -6.24 17.24 41.41
CA THR A 169 -7.22 17.89 40.52
C THR A 169 -7.33 17.15 39.20
N ARG A 170 -8.52 17.14 38.60
CA ARG A 170 -8.78 16.48 37.32
C ARG A 170 -8.16 17.27 36.18
N VAL A 171 -7.51 16.59 35.24
CA VAL A 171 -6.89 17.18 34.04
C VAL A 171 -7.72 16.85 32.82
N ASP A 172 -7.92 17.84 31.95
CA ASP A 172 -8.61 17.64 30.69
C ASP A 172 -7.81 16.72 29.76
N VAL A 173 -8.53 15.76 29.18
CA VAL A 173 -7.98 14.76 28.26
C VAL A 173 -8.54 15.03 26.88
N ALA A 174 -7.68 15.50 25.97
CA ALA A 174 -8.03 15.64 24.56
C ALA A 174 -8.13 14.24 23.93
N ARG A 175 -9.32 13.92 23.40
CA ARG A 175 -9.61 12.64 22.74
C ARG A 175 -9.50 12.81 21.23
N GLY A 176 -8.86 11.85 20.57
CA GLY A 176 -8.74 11.85 19.12
C GLY A 176 -7.47 11.16 18.67
N VAL A 177 -7.55 10.48 17.53
CA VAL A 177 -6.40 9.76 17.00
C VAL A 177 -5.43 10.73 16.36
N GLN A 178 -4.18 10.68 16.82
CA GLN A 178 -3.06 11.47 16.32
C GLN A 178 -1.89 10.54 16.01
N VAL A 179 -1.02 10.96 15.09
CA VAL A 179 0.16 10.19 14.68
C VAL A 179 1.40 11.00 14.96
N TYR A 180 2.43 10.33 15.49
CA TYR A 180 3.67 10.98 15.89
C TYR A 180 4.89 10.19 15.43
N LYS A 181 5.95 10.91 15.10
CA LYS A 181 7.28 10.38 14.87
C LYS A 181 8.17 10.66 16.08
N VAL A 182 8.89 9.65 16.53
CA VAL A 182 9.83 9.73 17.66
C VAL A 182 11.11 10.42 17.19
N LEU A 183 11.45 11.57 17.78
CA LEU A 183 12.67 12.32 17.44
C LEU A 183 13.87 11.92 18.29
N GLN A 184 13.63 11.44 19.51
CA GLN A 184 14.67 11.03 20.46
C GLN A 184 14.23 9.75 21.17
N PRO A 185 15.16 8.88 21.60
CA PRO A 185 14.82 7.67 22.35
C PRO A 185 13.92 8.02 23.53
N THR A 186 12.71 7.45 23.53
CA THR A 186 11.66 7.83 24.48
C THR A 186 11.09 6.60 25.16
N ARG A 187 10.96 6.63 26.48
CA ARG A 187 10.40 5.51 27.23
C ARG A 187 8.87 5.52 27.24
N VAL A 188 8.31 4.32 27.24
CA VAL A 188 6.88 4.10 27.46
C VAL A 188 6.63 3.57 28.85
N SER A 189 5.58 4.07 29.50
CA SER A 189 5.28 3.78 30.90
C SER A 189 3.79 3.51 31.10
N ALA A 190 3.42 2.78 32.16
CA ALA A 190 2.02 2.49 32.48
C ALA A 190 1.26 3.73 33.02
N GLN A 191 2.00 4.76 33.44
CA GLN A 191 1.48 6.03 33.92
C GLN A 191 2.02 7.18 33.06
N PRO A 192 1.33 8.32 32.96
CA PRO A 192 1.84 9.54 32.34
C PRO A 192 2.94 10.18 33.20
N THR A 193 4.11 9.53 33.24
CA THR A 193 5.27 9.92 34.05
C THR A 193 6.56 9.83 33.24
N ALA A 194 7.56 10.61 33.61
CA ALA A 194 8.92 10.59 33.05
C ALA A 194 9.75 9.39 33.58
N SER A 195 9.11 8.27 33.92
CA SER A 195 9.78 7.07 34.45
C SER A 195 10.93 6.63 33.57
N THR A 196 12.04 6.26 34.21
CA THR A 196 13.22 5.67 33.56
C THR A 196 13.09 4.16 33.34
N VAL A 197 11.98 3.56 33.80
CA VAL A 197 11.72 2.12 33.73
C VAL A 197 10.63 1.85 32.69
N GLY A 198 10.93 0.99 31.70
CA GLY A 198 10.03 0.60 30.62
C GLY A 198 10.70 0.46 29.26
N ASP A 199 9.97 -0.05 28.27
CA ASP A 199 10.47 -0.20 26.89
C ASP A 199 10.85 1.17 26.29
N VAL A 200 11.84 1.17 25.38
CA VAL A 200 12.30 2.39 24.69
C VAL A 200 11.81 2.36 23.24
N LEU A 201 11.16 3.43 22.81
CA LEU A 201 10.87 3.70 21.40
C LEU A 201 12.12 4.29 20.73
N ALA A 202 12.57 3.65 19.67
CA ALA A 202 13.73 4.09 18.90
C ALA A 202 13.42 5.34 18.06
N VAL A 203 14.46 6.10 17.73
CA VAL A 203 14.35 7.28 16.84
C VAL A 203 13.79 6.89 15.48
N GLY A 204 12.93 7.75 14.94
CA GLY A 204 12.24 7.56 13.68
C GLY A 204 11.02 6.64 13.77
N THR A 205 10.77 5.97 14.89
CA THR A 205 9.56 5.17 15.08
C THR A 205 8.31 6.03 14.90
N VAL A 206 7.30 5.52 14.19
CA VAL A 206 5.98 6.17 14.09
C VAL A 206 4.98 5.45 14.99
N VAL A 207 4.25 6.20 15.79
CA VAL A 207 3.23 5.70 16.74
C VAL A 207 1.92 6.45 16.58
N SER A 208 0.81 5.78 16.89
CA SER A 208 -0.50 6.42 17.00
C SER A 208 -0.92 6.59 18.45
N THR A 209 -1.67 7.65 18.76
CA THR A 209 -2.16 7.97 20.11
C THR A 209 -3.63 8.31 20.06
N ASP A 210 -4.39 8.00 21.10
CA ASP A 210 -5.84 8.30 21.17
C ASP A 210 -6.23 9.30 22.26
N LEU A 211 -5.36 9.53 23.25
CA LEU A 211 -5.52 10.50 24.32
C LEU A 211 -4.28 11.37 24.45
N VAL A 212 -4.49 12.67 24.65
CA VAL A 212 -3.44 13.65 24.94
C VAL A 212 -3.80 14.42 26.20
N VAL A 213 -2.84 14.52 27.12
CA VAL A 213 -2.99 15.25 28.38
C VAL A 213 -1.95 16.36 28.44
N ARG A 214 -2.42 17.58 28.72
CA ARG A 214 -1.59 18.77 28.87
C ARG A 214 -1.92 19.43 30.22
N PRO A 215 -1.20 19.06 31.29
CA PRO A 215 -1.44 19.69 32.59
C PRO A 215 -1.08 21.18 32.56
N ALA A 216 -1.67 21.95 33.47
CA ALA A 216 -1.39 23.39 33.60
C ALA A 216 0.08 23.66 33.96
N SER A 217 0.70 22.74 34.69
CA SER A 217 2.12 22.75 35.04
C SER A 217 2.74 21.38 34.79
N GLY A 218 3.97 21.36 34.25
CA GLY A 218 4.71 20.12 34.00
C GLY A 218 4.59 19.56 32.57
N PRO A 219 5.13 18.35 32.34
CA PRO A 219 5.21 17.77 31.00
C PRO A 219 3.88 17.23 30.48
N ALA A 220 3.66 17.35 29.17
CA ALA A 220 2.54 16.76 28.47
C ALA A 220 2.82 15.30 28.04
N PHE A 221 1.77 14.48 28.03
CA PHE A 221 1.84 13.06 27.69
C PHE A 221 0.73 12.66 26.72
N ALA A 222 1.00 11.61 25.94
CA ALA A 222 0.00 10.97 25.10
C ALA A 222 -0.07 9.48 25.40
N ARG A 223 -1.27 8.91 25.32
CA ARG A 223 -1.46 7.47 25.43
C ARG A 223 -1.37 6.84 24.06
N LEU A 224 -0.59 5.78 23.93
CA LEU A 224 -0.48 5.02 22.69
C LEU A 224 -1.82 4.31 22.43
N GLU A 225 -2.37 4.53 21.23
CA GLU A 225 -3.71 4.09 20.84
C GLU A 225 -3.92 2.61 21.13
N ARG A 226 -5.06 2.28 21.75
CA ARG A 226 -5.46 0.90 22.12
C ARG A 226 -4.45 0.20 23.05
N THR A 227 -3.67 0.95 23.83
CA THR A 227 -2.81 0.40 24.89
C THR A 227 -3.00 1.15 26.21
N THR A 228 -2.39 0.65 27.28
CA THR A 228 -2.28 1.35 28.57
C THR A 228 -0.99 2.16 28.70
N LYS A 229 -0.16 2.18 27.65
CA LYS A 229 1.18 2.78 27.68
C LYS A 229 1.11 4.27 27.31
N TRP A 230 1.89 5.07 28.03
CA TRP A 230 2.01 6.52 27.88
C TRP A 230 3.41 6.89 27.41
N VAL A 231 3.48 8.01 26.68
CA VAL A 231 4.69 8.55 26.09
C VAL A 231 4.75 10.06 26.28
N ARG A 232 5.94 10.62 26.48
CA ARG A 232 6.12 12.07 26.67
C ARG A 232 6.03 12.79 25.33
N LEU A 233 5.18 13.82 25.25
CA LEU A 233 4.92 14.53 23.98
C LEU A 233 6.09 15.38 23.49
N ALA A 234 6.92 15.91 24.39
CA ALA A 234 8.05 16.78 24.03
C ALA A 234 9.12 16.11 23.15
N GLN A 235 9.12 14.77 23.09
CA GLN A 235 10.09 13.99 22.31
C GLN A 235 9.51 13.50 20.97
N LEU A 236 8.31 13.96 20.63
CA LEU A 236 7.53 13.51 19.49
C LEU A 236 7.26 14.67 18.53
N GLN A 237 7.33 14.40 17.23
CA GLN A 237 6.87 15.29 16.17
C GLN A 237 5.53 14.79 15.67
N GLN A 238 4.53 15.66 15.60
CA GLN A 238 3.22 15.29 15.04
C GLN A 238 3.32 15.13 13.52
N LEU A 239 2.79 14.03 13.01
CA LEU A 239 2.59 13.81 11.58
C LEU A 239 1.13 14.16 11.22
N PRO A 240 0.89 14.88 10.11
CA PRO A 240 -0.47 15.17 9.65
C PRO A 240 -1.23 13.88 9.37
N LEU A 241 -2.40 13.71 10.00
CA LEU A 241 -3.32 12.64 9.68
C LEU A 241 -4.26 13.11 8.57
N THR A 242 -4.03 12.64 7.37
CA THR A 242 -4.91 12.93 6.23
C THR A 242 -6.14 12.05 6.36
N THR A 243 -7.34 12.64 6.24
CA THR A 243 -8.61 11.91 6.30
C THR A 243 -9.35 12.07 4.98
N GLY A 244 -10.03 11.00 4.55
CA GLY A 244 -10.69 10.94 3.25
C GLY A 244 -10.98 9.50 2.84
N ARG A 245 -11.38 9.29 1.60
CA ARG A 245 -11.55 7.94 1.05
C ARG A 245 -10.42 7.68 0.08
N TYR A 246 -9.52 6.79 0.47
CA TYR A 246 -8.34 6.44 -0.32
C TYR A 246 -8.30 4.95 -0.57
N ILE A 247 -7.60 4.56 -1.62
CA ILE A 247 -7.42 3.16 -1.98
C ILE A 247 -5.94 2.84 -2.00
N LEU A 248 -5.63 1.64 -1.58
CA LEU A 248 -4.29 1.13 -1.57
C LEU A 248 -4.31 -0.36 -1.91
N LYS A 249 -3.28 -0.79 -2.61
CA LYS A 249 -3.07 -2.19 -3.00
C LYS A 249 -1.91 -2.71 -2.16
N LEU A 250 -2.09 -3.87 -1.55
CA LEU A 250 -1.03 -4.53 -0.81
C LEU A 250 -0.23 -5.38 -1.78
N ASP A 251 1.07 -5.16 -1.92
CA ASP A 251 1.90 -6.02 -2.77
C ASP A 251 2.36 -7.30 -2.05
N ALA A 252 2.34 -7.29 -0.72
CA ALA A 252 2.68 -8.42 0.14
C ALA A 252 1.64 -8.63 1.25
N THR A 253 1.66 -9.81 1.86
CA THR A 253 0.84 -10.12 3.04
C THR A 253 1.18 -9.15 4.16
N THR A 254 0.21 -8.37 4.60
CA THR A 254 0.42 -7.23 5.49
C THR A 254 -0.25 -7.46 6.84
N LYS A 255 0.50 -7.28 7.92
CA LYS A 255 0.01 -7.41 9.29
C LYS A 255 -0.56 -6.10 9.77
N VAL A 256 -1.83 -6.11 10.18
CA VAL A 256 -2.50 -4.99 10.82
C VAL A 256 -2.25 -5.07 12.32
N SER A 257 -1.72 -3.99 12.88
CA SER A 257 -1.36 -3.86 14.29
C SER A 257 -2.32 -2.92 15.01
N THR A 258 -2.53 -3.07 16.32
CA THR A 258 -3.42 -2.17 17.09
C THR A 258 -2.97 -0.70 17.05
N ASN A 259 -1.68 -0.45 16.84
CA ASN A 259 -1.01 0.85 16.81
C ASN A 259 -0.16 0.99 15.54
N ALA A 260 0.15 2.22 15.12
CA ALA A 260 1.03 2.48 13.98
C ALA A 260 2.43 1.81 14.11
N LEU A 261 2.95 1.66 15.34
CA LEU A 261 4.10 0.78 15.60
C LEU A 261 3.64 -0.64 15.95
N ALA A 262 3.94 -1.58 15.06
CA ALA A 262 3.62 -3.01 15.25
C ALA A 262 4.18 -3.64 16.53
N ARG A 263 5.35 -3.21 17.04
CA ARG A 263 5.94 -3.76 18.28
C ARG A 263 5.33 -3.22 19.57
N VAL A 264 4.68 -2.06 19.51
CA VAL A 264 3.94 -1.49 20.66
C VAL A 264 2.54 -2.10 20.74
N GLY A 265 1.98 -2.47 19.59
CA GLY A 265 0.69 -3.13 19.46
C GLY A 265 0.76 -4.65 19.34
N GLY A 266 -0.40 -5.30 19.36
CA GLY A 266 -0.56 -6.68 18.94
C GLY A 266 -0.99 -6.73 17.47
N ILE A 267 -0.65 -7.81 16.76
CA ILE A 267 -1.24 -8.08 15.45
C ILE A 267 -2.71 -8.45 15.66
N VAL A 268 -3.61 -7.72 15.01
CA VAL A 268 -5.06 -7.93 15.12
C VAL A 268 -5.65 -8.63 13.90
N GLU A 269 -4.99 -8.51 12.76
CA GLU A 269 -5.44 -9.05 11.49
C GLU A 269 -4.25 -9.21 10.55
N THR A 270 -4.33 -10.16 9.64
CA THR A 270 -3.38 -10.31 8.54
C THR A 270 -4.17 -10.20 7.25
N MET A 271 -3.76 -9.29 6.37
CA MET A 271 -4.35 -9.08 5.07
C MET A 271 -3.49 -9.75 4.01
N GLU A 272 -4.11 -10.45 3.09
CA GLU A 272 -3.40 -11.19 2.04
C GLU A 272 -2.69 -10.27 1.05
N ALA A 273 -1.58 -10.75 0.48
CA ALA A 273 -0.94 -10.07 -0.64
C ALA A 273 -1.94 -9.87 -1.79
N ARG A 274 -1.77 -8.77 -2.53
CA ARG A 274 -2.60 -8.33 -3.66
C ARG A 274 -4.02 -7.91 -3.29
N ALA A 275 -4.34 -7.77 -2.00
CA ALA A 275 -5.61 -7.19 -1.57
C ALA A 275 -5.67 -5.70 -1.89
N VAL A 276 -6.87 -5.21 -2.23
CA VAL A 276 -7.17 -3.79 -2.35
C VAL A 276 -7.95 -3.35 -1.12
N VAL A 277 -7.51 -2.27 -0.49
CA VAL A 277 -8.04 -1.78 0.78
C VAL A 277 -8.49 -0.34 0.60
N ALA A 278 -9.74 -0.08 0.97
CA ALA A 278 -10.20 1.29 1.19
C ALA A 278 -9.76 1.73 2.59
N CYS A 279 -9.09 2.87 2.69
CA CYS A 279 -8.73 3.45 3.98
C CYS A 279 -9.37 4.81 4.18
N GLN A 280 -9.59 5.14 5.44
CA GLN A 280 -10.24 6.38 5.86
C GLN A 280 -9.23 7.48 6.22
N SER A 281 -8.03 7.07 6.60
CA SER A 281 -6.97 8.00 6.96
C SER A 281 -5.60 7.38 6.88
N TYR A 282 -4.60 8.22 6.63
CA TYR A 282 -3.20 7.82 6.61
C TYR A 282 -2.30 8.98 7.06
N ALA A 283 -1.08 8.64 7.47
CA ALA A 283 0.00 9.58 7.73
C ALA A 283 1.23 9.19 6.90
N ILE A 284 1.99 10.18 6.42
CA ILE A 284 3.17 9.94 5.60
C ILE A 284 4.44 10.18 6.44
N ASP A 285 5.37 9.24 6.40
CA ASP A 285 6.77 9.44 6.84
C ASP A 285 7.64 9.69 5.61
N ASP A 286 7.81 10.97 5.24
CA ASP A 286 8.56 11.36 4.04
C ASP A 286 10.01 10.87 4.07
N ALA A 287 10.63 10.77 5.25
CA ALA A 287 12.03 10.34 5.38
C ALA A 287 12.25 8.87 4.98
N ARG A 288 11.19 8.04 5.06
CA ARG A 288 11.24 6.61 4.70
C ARG A 288 10.37 6.27 3.50
N ASN A 289 9.79 7.27 2.84
CA ASN A 289 8.83 7.08 1.76
C ASN A 289 7.73 6.05 2.09
N THR A 290 7.29 6.03 3.34
CA THR A 290 6.34 5.05 3.90
C THR A 290 5.05 5.73 4.31
N VAL A 291 3.93 5.06 4.06
CA VAL A 291 2.58 5.51 4.44
C VAL A 291 2.06 4.61 5.55
N HIS A 292 1.70 5.21 6.68
CA HIS A 292 1.03 4.55 7.79
C HIS A 292 -0.47 4.70 7.63
N VAL A 293 -1.14 3.59 7.32
CA VAL A 293 -2.55 3.54 6.96
C VAL A 293 -3.36 3.11 8.17
N ARG A 294 -4.43 3.85 8.47
CA ARG A 294 -5.42 3.48 9.47
C ARG A 294 -6.63 2.81 8.83
N VAL A 295 -6.98 1.65 9.34
CA VAL A 295 -8.20 0.90 9.01
C VAL A 295 -9.02 0.68 10.29
N ALA A 296 -10.24 0.14 10.14
CA ALA A 296 -11.17 -0.03 11.27
C ALA A 296 -10.54 -0.79 12.46
N LYS A 297 -9.80 -1.88 12.19
CA LYS A 297 -9.20 -2.73 13.23
C LYS A 297 -7.84 -2.24 13.74
N GLY A 298 -7.13 -1.37 13.01
CA GLY A 298 -5.78 -0.99 13.38
C GLY A 298 -5.01 -0.24 12.31
N TRP A 299 -3.70 -0.48 12.25
CA TRP A 299 -2.74 0.21 11.41
C TRP A 299 -1.83 -0.75 10.69
N PHE A 300 -1.37 -0.35 9.50
CA PHE A 300 -0.26 -1.01 8.82
C PHE A 300 0.54 0.01 8.03
N SER A 301 1.68 -0.41 7.50
CA SER A 301 2.58 0.47 6.74
C SER A 301 2.81 -0.10 5.34
N VAL A 302 2.75 0.76 4.33
CA VAL A 302 3.04 0.41 2.92
C VAL A 302 3.97 1.47 2.30
N PRO A 303 4.72 1.13 1.24
CA PRO A 303 5.39 2.11 0.41
C PRO A 303 4.43 3.19 -0.10
N ARG A 304 4.93 4.41 -0.28
CA ARG A 304 4.12 5.52 -0.83
C ARG A 304 3.58 5.25 -2.24
N SER A 305 4.28 4.43 -3.04
CA SER A 305 3.83 3.99 -4.36
C SER A 305 2.48 3.27 -4.35
N ASP A 306 2.11 2.69 -3.21
CA ASP A 306 0.96 1.80 -3.09
C ASP A 306 -0.32 2.55 -2.70
N LEU A 307 -0.19 3.83 -2.35
CA LEU A 307 -1.28 4.73 -1.98
C LEU A 307 -1.79 5.49 -3.22
N TYR A 308 -3.06 5.27 -3.57
CA TYR A 308 -3.74 6.01 -4.63
C TYR A 308 -4.63 7.12 -4.04
N THR A 309 -4.16 8.35 -4.17
CA THR A 309 -4.90 9.56 -3.75
C THR A 309 -5.86 10.09 -4.82
N SER A 310 -5.70 9.63 -6.05
CA SER A 310 -6.54 9.96 -7.19
C SER A 310 -6.96 8.68 -7.93
N ARG A 311 -7.90 8.80 -8.87
CA ARG A 311 -8.31 7.68 -9.71
C ARG A 311 -7.06 7.07 -10.38
N PRO A 312 -6.76 5.79 -10.16
CA PRO A 312 -5.54 5.18 -10.71
C PRO A 312 -5.50 5.34 -12.24
N PRO A 313 -4.37 5.77 -12.86
CA PRO A 313 -4.30 5.88 -14.32
C PRO A 313 -4.49 4.53 -14.99
N ARG A 314 -5.07 4.48 -16.20
CA ARG A 314 -5.09 3.23 -16.98
C ARG A 314 -3.65 2.87 -17.36
N LEU A 315 -3.29 1.60 -17.21
CA LEU A 315 -1.96 1.08 -17.53
C LEU A 315 -2.07 0.04 -18.63
N ALA A 316 -0.98 -0.15 -19.38
CA ALA A 316 -0.93 -1.12 -20.47
C ALA A 316 -2.09 -0.93 -21.47
N THR A 317 -2.43 0.32 -21.82
CA THR A 317 -3.59 0.61 -22.67
C THR A 317 -3.38 0.23 -24.13
N GLU A 318 -2.13 0.24 -24.58
CA GLU A 318 -1.75 -0.17 -25.93
C GLU A 318 -1.60 -1.69 -26.01
N PRO A 319 -1.90 -2.31 -27.17
CA PRO A 319 -1.82 -3.76 -27.30
C PRO A 319 -0.42 -4.32 -27.08
N ALA A 320 -0.32 -5.46 -26.40
CA ALA A 320 0.94 -6.15 -26.10
C ALA A 320 1.77 -6.38 -27.37
N GLY A 321 1.16 -6.83 -28.46
CA GLY A 321 1.89 -7.12 -29.70
C GLY A 321 2.58 -5.91 -30.34
N GLN A 322 2.16 -4.68 -30.03
CA GLN A 322 2.81 -3.45 -30.49
C GLN A 322 3.99 -3.04 -29.60
N LYS A 323 4.22 -3.76 -28.49
CA LYS A 323 5.26 -3.49 -27.49
C LYS A 323 6.39 -4.52 -27.53
N ALA A 324 6.33 -5.47 -28.46
CA ALA A 324 7.39 -6.44 -28.72
C ALA A 324 8.10 -6.12 -30.04
N LEU A 325 9.43 -6.17 -30.03
CA LEU A 325 10.27 -6.14 -31.22
C LEU A 325 10.95 -7.50 -31.34
N LEU A 326 10.78 -8.16 -32.47
CA LEU A 326 11.35 -9.48 -32.73
C LEU A 326 12.15 -9.47 -34.04
N VAL A 327 13.36 -10.00 -33.97
CA VAL A 327 14.25 -10.27 -35.10
C VAL A 327 14.60 -11.76 -35.05
N LEU A 328 14.45 -12.45 -36.17
CA LEU A 328 14.85 -13.84 -36.35
C LEU A 328 15.76 -13.93 -37.58
N GLN A 329 16.91 -14.59 -37.45
CA GLN A 329 17.76 -14.87 -38.59
C GLN A 329 18.68 -16.07 -38.35
N GLY A 330 18.46 -17.17 -39.10
CA GLY A 330 19.16 -18.43 -38.88
C GLY A 330 19.01 -18.90 -37.43
N GLU A 331 20.14 -19.16 -36.76
CA GLU A 331 20.20 -19.50 -35.33
C GLU A 331 20.00 -18.28 -34.41
N TYR A 332 20.18 -17.06 -34.95
CA TYR A 332 20.16 -15.83 -34.17
C TYR A 332 18.75 -15.28 -33.97
N TYR A 333 18.52 -14.71 -32.80
CA TYR A 333 17.27 -14.02 -32.47
C TYR A 333 17.50 -12.86 -31.51
N LEU A 334 16.66 -11.85 -31.62
CA LEU A 334 16.53 -10.75 -30.66
C LEU A 334 15.06 -10.49 -30.41
N LEU A 335 14.63 -10.66 -29.17
CA LEU A 335 13.31 -10.29 -28.69
C LEU A 335 13.47 -9.20 -27.62
N VAL A 336 12.91 -8.02 -27.90
CA VAL A 336 12.83 -6.90 -26.96
C VAL A 336 11.38 -6.69 -26.56
N LEU A 337 11.10 -6.79 -25.26
CA LEU A 337 9.77 -6.71 -24.67
C LEU A 337 9.67 -5.45 -23.81
N ASN A 338 8.84 -4.50 -24.22
CA ASN A 338 8.56 -3.29 -23.43
C ASN A 338 7.50 -3.59 -22.37
N GLU A 339 7.95 -3.96 -21.19
CA GLU A 339 7.13 -4.37 -20.06
C GLU A 339 6.61 -3.16 -19.28
N ALA A 340 5.29 -2.93 -19.34
CA ALA A 340 4.63 -1.92 -18.52
C ALA A 340 4.84 -2.22 -17.03
N GLN A 341 5.08 -1.18 -16.23
CA GLN A 341 5.24 -1.26 -14.79
C GLN A 341 4.01 -0.66 -14.07
N TRP A 342 3.89 -0.95 -12.78
CA TRP A 342 2.75 -0.53 -11.96
C TRP A 342 2.66 0.98 -11.71
N ASP A 343 3.78 1.68 -11.82
CA ASP A 343 3.87 3.14 -11.76
C ASP A 343 3.54 3.81 -13.12
N GLY A 344 3.32 3.02 -14.16
CA GLY A 344 3.09 3.47 -15.53
C GLY A 344 4.36 3.72 -16.35
N SER A 345 5.54 3.48 -15.78
CA SER A 345 6.78 3.39 -16.55
C SER A 345 6.83 2.08 -17.36
N PHE A 346 7.88 1.92 -18.17
CA PHE A 346 8.15 0.68 -18.89
C PHE A 346 9.62 0.31 -18.71
N THR A 347 9.91 -0.98 -18.61
CA THR A 347 11.26 -1.54 -18.66
C THR A 347 11.41 -2.41 -19.89
N GLN A 348 12.65 -2.61 -20.36
CA GLN A 348 12.92 -3.54 -21.46
C GLN A 348 13.48 -4.85 -20.93
N ARG A 349 12.76 -5.94 -21.20
CA ARG A 349 13.30 -7.30 -21.08
C ARG A 349 13.82 -7.74 -22.45
N ILE A 350 15.07 -8.17 -22.52
CA ILE A 350 15.73 -8.57 -23.77
C ILE A 350 16.09 -10.05 -23.68
N VAL A 351 15.60 -10.85 -24.63
CA VAL A 351 15.92 -12.27 -24.82
C VAL A 351 16.61 -12.40 -26.17
N ARG A 352 17.87 -12.84 -26.19
CA ARG A 352 18.71 -12.75 -27.39
C ARG A 352 19.73 -13.87 -27.49
N HIS A 353 20.03 -14.25 -28.73
CA HIS A 353 21.22 -14.98 -29.13
C HIS A 353 21.69 -14.32 -30.43
N LEU A 354 22.81 -13.61 -30.38
CA LEU A 354 23.22 -12.68 -31.45
C LEU A 354 24.70 -12.85 -31.80
N PRO A 355 25.14 -12.37 -32.98
CA PRO A 355 26.56 -12.22 -33.28
C PRO A 355 27.25 -11.32 -32.23
N ASP A 356 28.47 -11.67 -31.83
CA ASP A 356 29.21 -11.04 -30.73
C ASP A 356 29.26 -9.50 -30.77
N ASP A 357 29.35 -8.92 -31.96
CA ASP A 357 29.45 -7.47 -32.10
C ASP A 357 28.10 -6.75 -32.03
N MET A 358 27.03 -7.39 -32.49
CA MET A 358 25.67 -6.91 -32.28
C MET A 358 25.29 -7.03 -30.80
N ASP A 359 25.66 -8.15 -30.16
CA ASP A 359 25.35 -8.41 -28.75
C ASP A 359 26.05 -7.40 -27.83
N ARG A 360 27.35 -7.15 -28.06
CA ARG A 360 28.11 -6.09 -27.37
C ARG A 360 27.47 -4.71 -27.55
N GLN A 361 26.88 -4.43 -28.72
CA GLN A 361 26.22 -3.15 -28.95
C GLN A 361 24.89 -3.04 -28.18
N ILE A 362 24.15 -4.13 -27.99
CA ILE A 362 22.99 -4.15 -27.10
C ILE A 362 23.42 -3.92 -25.64
N ASP A 363 24.52 -4.54 -25.19
CA ASP A 363 25.07 -4.29 -23.85
C ASP A 363 25.44 -2.82 -23.64
N ASN A 364 26.05 -2.20 -24.64
CA ASN A 364 26.35 -0.77 -24.62
C ASN A 364 25.08 0.10 -24.49
N CYS A 365 23.97 -0.33 -25.10
CA CYS A 365 22.69 0.37 -24.94
C CYS A 365 22.18 0.25 -23.51
N ILE A 366 22.17 -0.97 -22.95
CA ILE A 366 21.74 -1.25 -21.57
C ILE A 366 22.59 -0.45 -20.57
N ALA A 367 23.93 -0.52 -20.69
CA ALA A 367 24.85 0.18 -19.78
C ALA A 367 24.68 1.71 -19.81
N LYS A 368 24.24 2.26 -20.94
CA LYS A 368 23.96 3.70 -21.10
C LYS A 368 22.51 4.07 -20.78
N GLY A 369 21.71 3.15 -20.27
CA GLY A 369 20.29 3.35 -19.97
C GLY A 369 19.46 3.68 -21.20
N ARG A 370 19.79 3.10 -22.36
CA ARG A 370 19.08 3.29 -23.63
C ARG A 370 18.17 2.09 -23.91
N HIS A 371 16.95 2.39 -24.32
CA HIS A 371 15.98 1.41 -24.81
C HIS A 371 16.21 1.18 -26.30
N VAL A 372 16.29 -0.09 -26.69
CA VAL A 372 16.34 -0.51 -28.10
C VAL A 372 14.97 -0.26 -28.72
N THR A 373 14.91 0.58 -29.74
CA THR A 373 13.65 0.97 -30.38
C THR A 373 13.39 0.19 -31.66
N HIS A 374 14.43 -0.08 -32.44
CA HIS A 374 14.37 -0.85 -33.69
C HIS A 374 15.66 -1.65 -33.85
N ALA A 375 15.57 -2.81 -34.49
CA ALA A 375 16.73 -3.62 -34.84
C ALA A 375 16.47 -4.43 -36.10
N ALA A 376 17.53 -4.78 -36.81
CA ALA A 376 17.50 -5.67 -37.97
C ALA A 376 18.80 -6.47 -38.05
N LEU A 377 18.70 -7.72 -38.51
CA LEU A 377 19.82 -8.63 -38.75
C LEU A 377 19.61 -9.30 -40.11
N GLY A 378 20.63 -9.24 -40.96
CA GLY A 378 20.64 -9.76 -42.32
C GLY A 378 21.35 -11.10 -42.47
N PRO A 379 21.24 -11.72 -43.66
CA PRO A 379 21.76 -13.08 -43.92
C PRO A 379 23.28 -13.21 -43.98
N LYS A 380 24.01 -12.09 -44.01
CA LYS A 380 25.49 -12.06 -43.97
C LYS A 380 26.00 -11.35 -42.72
N ASP A 381 25.22 -11.45 -41.64
CA ASP A 381 25.47 -10.83 -40.33
C ASP A 381 25.53 -9.30 -40.36
N GLU A 382 25.02 -8.65 -41.39
CA GLU A 382 24.79 -7.21 -41.40
C GLU A 382 23.68 -6.84 -40.42
N TRP A 383 23.90 -5.81 -39.62
CA TRP A 383 22.92 -5.44 -38.60
C TRP A 383 22.78 -3.95 -38.43
N TYR A 384 21.62 -3.57 -37.92
CA TYR A 384 21.25 -2.23 -37.54
C TYR A 384 20.56 -2.27 -36.17
N ILE A 385 20.91 -1.32 -35.30
CA ILE A 385 20.27 -1.11 -34.00
C ILE A 385 19.98 0.38 -33.84
N SER A 386 18.79 0.73 -33.38
CA SER A 386 18.43 2.05 -32.92
C SER A 386 18.07 2.03 -31.45
N GLY A 387 18.46 3.06 -30.70
CA GLY A 387 18.05 3.23 -29.32
C GLY A 387 18.03 4.67 -28.82
N SER A 388 17.13 4.95 -27.89
CA SER A 388 16.93 6.25 -27.25
C SER A 388 16.86 6.10 -25.73
N LYS A 389 16.96 7.19 -24.98
CA LYS A 389 16.62 7.15 -23.55
C LYS A 389 15.12 6.88 -23.35
N PRO A 390 14.68 6.43 -22.15
CA PRO A 390 13.26 6.17 -21.88
C PRO A 390 12.34 7.39 -22.07
N ASP A 391 12.87 8.60 -21.90
CA ASP A 391 12.17 9.86 -22.16
C ASP A 391 12.08 10.23 -23.66
N GLY A 392 12.58 9.37 -24.55
CA GLY A 392 12.65 9.59 -26.00
C GLY A 392 13.83 10.43 -26.47
N SER A 393 14.64 10.99 -25.57
CA SER A 393 15.75 11.87 -25.94
C SER A 393 17.00 11.10 -26.40
N GLY A 394 17.86 11.82 -27.12
CA GLY A 394 19.18 11.34 -27.51
C GLY A 394 19.17 10.12 -28.44
N ALA A 395 18.15 9.95 -29.26
CA ALA A 395 18.03 8.85 -30.22
C ALA A 395 19.29 8.72 -31.08
N HIS A 396 19.79 7.49 -31.22
CA HIS A 396 21.00 7.17 -31.98
C HIS A 396 20.84 5.80 -32.63
N CYS A 397 21.52 5.58 -33.76
CA CYS A 397 21.58 4.28 -34.41
C CYS A 397 23.01 3.84 -34.72
N TRP A 398 23.20 2.54 -34.86
CA TRP A 398 24.47 1.89 -35.15
C TRP A 398 24.23 0.81 -36.21
N SER A 399 25.22 0.56 -37.04
CA SER A 399 25.21 -0.56 -37.96
C SER A 399 26.61 -1.12 -38.15
N LYS A 400 26.70 -2.35 -38.63
CA LYS A 400 27.96 -2.97 -39.02
C LYS A 400 27.75 -3.98 -40.13
N ARG A 401 28.79 -4.21 -40.94
CA ARG A 401 28.76 -5.05 -42.15
C ARG A 401 27.72 -4.63 -43.20
N THR A 402 27.23 -3.39 -43.11
CA THR A 402 26.29 -2.77 -44.06
C THR A 402 27.00 -2.04 -45.20
N SER A 403 26.31 -1.81 -46.32
CA SER A 403 26.86 -1.07 -47.47
C SER A 403 27.09 0.42 -47.15
N ALA A 404 28.01 1.06 -47.87
CA ALA A 404 28.25 2.50 -47.73
C ALA A 404 26.99 3.33 -48.03
N PHE A 405 26.19 2.88 -49.01
CA PHE A 405 24.91 3.50 -49.31
C PHE A 405 23.95 3.39 -48.11
N PHE A 406 23.81 2.21 -47.50
CA PHE A 406 23.00 2.05 -46.28
C PHE A 406 23.47 2.98 -45.15
N GLN A 407 24.77 3.04 -44.90
CA GLN A 407 25.34 3.89 -43.84
C GLN A 407 25.11 5.38 -44.09
N SER A 408 25.06 5.82 -45.35
CA SER A 408 24.72 7.19 -45.71
C SER A 408 23.25 7.56 -45.48
N GLN A 409 22.36 6.55 -45.43
CA GLN A 409 20.91 6.74 -45.32
C GLN A 409 20.36 6.43 -43.92
N MET A 410 21.03 5.58 -43.14
CA MET A 410 20.51 5.11 -41.85
C MET A 410 20.23 6.28 -40.90
N ALA A 411 19.07 6.24 -40.26
CA ALA A 411 18.67 7.21 -39.24
C ALA A 411 18.08 6.47 -38.03
N PRO A 412 18.05 7.08 -36.83
CA PRO A 412 17.39 6.48 -35.67
C PRO A 412 15.89 6.23 -35.93
N ASN A 413 15.37 5.18 -35.29
CA ASN A 413 13.98 4.73 -35.37
C ASN A 413 13.51 4.32 -36.78
N ALA A 414 14.44 4.01 -37.69
CA ALA A 414 14.08 3.44 -38.99
C ALA A 414 13.70 1.97 -38.84
N THR A 415 12.63 1.54 -39.51
CA THR A 415 12.31 0.12 -39.68
C THR A 415 13.11 -0.42 -40.86
N VAL A 416 13.93 -1.44 -40.63
CA VAL A 416 14.90 -1.96 -41.60
C VAL A 416 14.68 -3.45 -41.81
N ALA A 417 14.81 -3.92 -43.05
CA ALA A 417 15.05 -5.32 -43.35
C ALA A 417 16.19 -5.46 -44.36
N PHE A 418 17.00 -6.49 -44.17
CA PHE A 418 18.09 -6.87 -45.05
C PHE A 418 17.71 -8.13 -45.83
N GLY A 419 17.99 -8.13 -47.13
CA GLY A 419 17.83 -9.26 -48.03
C GLY A 419 19.18 -9.78 -48.51
N GLU A 420 19.17 -10.79 -49.38
CA GLU A 420 20.42 -11.29 -49.96
C GLU A 420 21.07 -10.28 -50.91
N HIS A 421 22.32 -10.56 -51.29
CA HIS A 421 23.09 -9.75 -52.24
C HIS A 421 23.21 -8.24 -51.90
N GLY A 422 23.00 -7.88 -50.64
CA GLY A 422 23.05 -6.50 -50.13
C GLY A 422 21.78 -5.70 -50.40
N ALA A 423 20.65 -6.35 -50.72
CA ALA A 423 19.36 -5.69 -50.82
C ALA A 423 18.88 -5.21 -49.44
N PHE A 424 18.19 -4.08 -49.38
CA PHE A 424 17.54 -3.64 -48.15
C PHE A 424 16.30 -2.79 -48.41
N LEU A 425 15.40 -2.80 -47.43
CA LEU A 425 14.30 -1.85 -47.29
C LEU A 425 14.47 -1.08 -46.00
N MET A 426 14.26 0.23 -46.04
CA MET A 426 14.31 1.11 -44.88
C MET A 426 13.14 2.09 -44.95
N ALA A 427 12.35 2.15 -43.89
CA ALA A 427 11.25 3.08 -43.73
C ALA A 427 11.50 4.00 -42.53
N PHE A 428 11.31 5.30 -42.72
CA PHE A 428 11.51 6.30 -41.69
C PHE A 428 10.18 6.69 -41.02
N PRO A 429 10.17 7.12 -39.74
CA PRO A 429 8.96 7.55 -39.04
C PRO A 429 8.16 8.66 -39.74
N GLY A 430 8.79 9.44 -40.61
CA GLY A 430 8.16 10.52 -41.41
C GLY A 430 7.58 10.09 -42.75
N GLY A 431 7.54 8.79 -43.06
CA GLY A 431 6.98 8.27 -44.33
C GLY A 431 7.93 8.29 -45.53
N ALA A 432 9.15 8.83 -45.37
CA ALA A 432 10.22 8.64 -46.34
C ALA A 432 10.73 7.19 -46.31
N ALA A 433 11.39 6.76 -47.38
CA ALA A 433 12.01 5.44 -47.47
C ALA A 433 13.35 5.48 -48.21
N ALA A 434 14.21 4.51 -47.91
CA ALA A 434 15.43 4.23 -48.64
C ALA A 434 15.48 2.74 -48.95
N SER A 435 16.02 2.38 -50.11
CA SER A 435 16.15 0.98 -50.50
C SER A 435 17.22 0.81 -51.56
N ASP A 436 17.81 -0.38 -51.63
CA ASP A 436 18.78 -0.75 -52.66
C ASP A 436 18.51 -2.18 -53.13
N LYS A 437 18.72 -2.44 -54.42
CA LYS A 437 18.53 -3.74 -55.07
C LYS A 437 17.18 -4.41 -54.80
N VAL A 438 16.13 -3.60 -54.67
CA VAL A 438 14.74 -4.05 -54.58
C VAL A 438 13.91 -3.48 -55.73
N PRO A 439 12.81 -4.15 -56.13
CA PRO A 439 11.92 -3.62 -57.15
C PRO A 439 11.25 -2.30 -56.72
N ASP A 440 11.15 -1.35 -57.64
CA ASP A 440 10.58 0.00 -57.41
C ASP A 440 9.16 -0.02 -56.79
N THR A 441 8.39 -1.09 -57.05
CA THR A 441 7.04 -1.26 -56.49
C THR A 441 7.05 -1.27 -54.97
N PHE A 442 8.07 -1.84 -54.33
CA PHE A 442 8.19 -1.91 -52.88
C PHE A 442 8.64 -0.57 -52.29
N HIS A 443 9.59 0.10 -52.94
CA HIS A 443 10.01 1.44 -52.56
C HIS A 443 8.84 2.43 -52.63
N ALA A 444 8.11 2.44 -53.76
CA ALA A 444 6.95 3.27 -53.95
C ALA A 444 5.86 3.01 -52.90
N GLN A 445 5.66 1.75 -52.48
CA GLN A 445 4.71 1.41 -51.43
C GLN A 445 5.08 2.03 -50.09
N LEU A 446 6.35 2.08 -49.72
CA LEU A 446 6.80 2.73 -48.49
C LEU A 446 6.57 4.25 -48.54
N CYS A 447 6.74 4.87 -49.71
CA CYS A 447 6.54 6.31 -49.90
C CYS A 447 5.07 6.75 -50.00
N ARG A 448 4.09 5.84 -50.00
CA ARG A 448 2.65 6.16 -50.11
C ARG A 448 2.03 6.72 -48.81
N GLY A 449 2.80 6.84 -47.73
CA GLY A 449 2.33 7.44 -46.47
C GLY A 449 1.37 6.57 -45.64
N HIS A 450 1.16 5.30 -46.03
CA HIS A 450 0.42 4.36 -45.21
C HIS A 450 1.23 3.98 -43.98
N ARG A 451 0.56 3.78 -42.83
CA ARG A 451 1.21 3.28 -41.62
C ARG A 451 1.81 1.91 -41.89
N LEU A 452 3.13 1.78 -41.74
CA LEU A 452 3.86 0.51 -41.85
C LEU A 452 3.51 -0.39 -40.65
N ILE A 453 3.30 -1.68 -40.91
CA ILE A 453 3.08 -2.71 -39.90
C ILE A 453 4.31 -3.62 -39.81
N SER A 454 4.76 -4.17 -40.93
CA SER A 454 5.99 -4.96 -41.01
C SER A 454 6.55 -4.93 -42.43
N LEU A 455 7.85 -5.15 -42.57
CA LEU A 455 8.52 -5.39 -43.84
C LEU A 455 9.61 -6.43 -43.63
N GLY A 456 9.95 -7.16 -44.68
CA GLY A 456 10.92 -8.24 -44.53
C GLY A 456 11.27 -8.93 -45.83
N PHE A 457 12.36 -9.70 -45.74
CA PHE A 457 12.78 -10.64 -46.76
C PHE A 457 12.60 -12.06 -46.22
N ARG A 458 12.41 -13.02 -47.12
CA ARG A 458 12.42 -14.44 -46.80
C ARG A 458 13.55 -15.10 -47.59
N PRO A 459 14.61 -15.57 -46.92
CA PRO A 459 15.63 -16.39 -47.58
C PRO A 459 14.99 -17.72 -48.02
N GLN A 460 15.14 -18.11 -49.29
CA GLN A 460 14.69 -19.42 -49.79
C GLN A 460 15.88 -20.19 -50.35
N ARG A 461 16.04 -21.46 -49.94
CA ARG A 461 17.18 -22.30 -50.35
C ARG A 461 17.30 -22.50 -51.88
N TYR A 462 16.21 -22.33 -52.65
CA TYR A 462 16.15 -22.69 -54.07
C TYR A 462 15.24 -21.80 -54.94
N SER A 463 14.86 -20.60 -54.50
CA SER A 463 13.87 -19.75 -55.18
C SER A 463 14.18 -18.25 -55.00
N VAL A 464 13.55 -17.41 -55.81
CA VAL A 464 13.67 -15.93 -55.77
C VAL A 464 13.40 -15.45 -54.35
N ASP A 465 14.32 -14.64 -53.81
CA ASP A 465 14.19 -14.04 -52.48
C ASP A 465 12.80 -13.44 -52.29
N GLY A 466 12.09 -13.96 -51.29
CA GLY A 466 10.79 -13.44 -50.94
C GLY A 466 10.94 -12.04 -50.36
N ILE A 467 10.04 -11.12 -50.70
CA ILE A 467 10.00 -9.76 -50.16
C ILE A 467 8.55 -9.39 -49.86
N PHE A 468 8.33 -8.69 -48.74
CA PHE A 468 7.01 -8.16 -48.41
C PHE A 468 7.09 -6.81 -47.69
N VAL A 469 6.03 -6.02 -47.89
CA VAL A 469 5.73 -4.78 -47.18
C VAL A 469 4.26 -4.84 -46.79
N LEU A 470 4.01 -4.92 -45.48
CA LEU A 470 2.69 -4.92 -44.88
C LEU A 470 2.40 -3.53 -44.30
N THR A 471 1.36 -2.89 -44.80
CA THR A 471 0.89 -1.58 -44.34
C THR A 471 -0.55 -1.65 -43.87
N SER A 472 -1.03 -0.58 -43.25
CA SER A 472 -2.46 -0.38 -42.97
C SER A 472 -3.37 -0.46 -44.19
N ALA A 473 -2.85 -0.28 -45.41
CA ALA A 473 -3.62 -0.41 -46.65
C ALA A 473 -3.61 -1.83 -47.23
N GLY A 474 -2.78 -2.74 -46.71
CA GLY A 474 -2.66 -4.12 -47.18
C GLY A 474 -1.22 -4.60 -47.37
N LEU A 475 -1.10 -5.82 -47.90
CA LEU A 475 0.14 -6.53 -48.15
C LEU A 475 0.60 -6.34 -49.61
N THR A 476 1.81 -5.84 -49.81
CA THR A 476 2.53 -5.95 -51.09
C THR A 476 3.59 -7.02 -50.92
N HIS A 477 3.61 -8.05 -51.77
CA HIS A 477 4.53 -9.16 -51.61
C HIS A 477 4.96 -9.81 -52.92
N ARG A 478 6.07 -10.57 -52.86
CA ARG A 478 6.56 -11.46 -53.90
C ARG A 478 7.22 -12.65 -53.23
N GLY A 479 6.95 -13.87 -53.70
CA GLY A 479 7.58 -15.08 -53.15
C GLY A 479 7.22 -15.37 -51.69
N MET A 480 6.07 -14.86 -51.21
CA MET A 480 5.54 -15.20 -49.88
C MET A 480 4.65 -16.44 -49.95
N PRO A 481 4.58 -17.26 -48.89
CA PRO A 481 3.73 -18.44 -48.86
C PRO A 481 2.24 -18.05 -48.76
N ASP A 482 1.36 -18.86 -49.37
CA ASP A 482 -0.09 -18.61 -49.41
C ASP A 482 -0.71 -18.47 -48.01
N TRP A 483 -0.28 -19.31 -47.06
CA TRP A 483 -0.77 -19.23 -45.68
C TRP A 483 -0.53 -17.86 -45.04
N LEU A 484 0.57 -17.17 -45.38
CA LEU A 484 0.84 -15.84 -44.83
C LEU A 484 -0.11 -14.80 -45.41
N VAL A 485 -0.42 -14.91 -46.70
CA VAL A 485 -1.38 -14.05 -47.39
C VAL A 485 -2.76 -14.23 -46.74
N GLU A 486 -3.20 -15.47 -46.54
CA GLU A 486 -4.44 -15.80 -45.84
C GLU A 486 -4.49 -15.20 -44.43
N GLN A 487 -3.39 -15.27 -43.67
CA GLN A 487 -3.30 -14.69 -42.32
C GLN A 487 -3.43 -13.17 -42.29
N VAL A 488 -2.96 -12.48 -43.33
CA VAL A 488 -3.14 -11.03 -43.48
C VAL A 488 -4.58 -10.70 -43.91
N GLU A 489 -5.15 -11.45 -44.85
CA GLU A 489 -6.51 -11.25 -45.35
C GLU A 489 -7.59 -11.52 -44.30
N LEU A 490 -7.35 -12.47 -43.38
CA LEU A 490 -8.19 -12.71 -42.20
C LEU A 490 -8.39 -11.46 -41.34
N GLY A 491 -7.47 -10.49 -41.39
CA GLY A 491 -7.58 -9.22 -40.69
C GLY A 491 -7.60 -9.38 -39.16
N ALA A 492 -8.65 -8.86 -38.51
CA ALA A 492 -8.81 -8.92 -37.07
C ALA A 492 -9.47 -10.25 -36.65
N VAL A 493 -8.75 -11.06 -35.88
CA VAL A 493 -9.25 -12.34 -35.37
C VAL A 493 -9.87 -12.14 -33.98
N ARG A 494 -11.04 -12.73 -33.74
CA ARG A 494 -11.74 -12.64 -32.46
C ARG A 494 -10.82 -13.14 -31.33
N GLY A 495 -10.61 -12.30 -30.31
CA GLY A 495 -9.75 -12.61 -29.15
C GLY A 495 -8.26 -12.29 -29.34
N SER A 496 -7.74 -12.32 -30.58
CA SER A 496 -6.33 -12.02 -30.87
C SER A 496 -6.09 -10.59 -31.37
N GLY A 497 -7.12 -9.95 -31.94
CA GLY A 497 -7.03 -8.59 -32.50
C GLY A 497 -6.35 -8.54 -33.87
N LYS A 498 -5.92 -7.35 -34.28
CA LYS A 498 -5.26 -7.12 -35.58
C LYS A 498 -3.82 -7.62 -35.57
N LEU A 499 -3.32 -7.97 -36.76
CA LEU A 499 -1.91 -8.25 -36.97
C LEU A 499 -1.09 -6.97 -36.81
N CYS A 500 -0.02 -7.04 -35.99
CA CYS A 500 0.85 -5.91 -35.69
C CYS A 500 2.33 -6.18 -35.96
N GLY A 501 2.73 -7.43 -36.25
CA GLY A 501 4.08 -7.76 -36.67
C GLY A 501 4.12 -9.09 -37.42
N VAL A 502 5.01 -9.17 -38.40
CA VAL A 502 5.30 -10.39 -39.17
C VAL A 502 6.81 -10.51 -39.25
N VAL A 503 7.37 -11.62 -38.78
CA VAL A 503 8.79 -11.92 -38.86
C VAL A 503 8.94 -13.25 -39.59
N LEU A 504 9.80 -13.27 -40.61
CA LEU A 504 10.13 -14.47 -41.37
C LEU A 504 11.64 -14.62 -41.37
N ALA A 505 12.10 -15.83 -41.10
CA ALA A 505 13.47 -16.29 -41.26
C ALA A 505 13.46 -17.55 -42.15
N GLN A 506 14.64 -18.11 -42.40
CA GLN A 506 14.78 -19.30 -43.24
C GLN A 506 13.99 -20.50 -42.71
N ASP A 507 14.10 -20.76 -41.41
CA ASP A 507 13.52 -21.92 -40.74
C ASP A 507 12.48 -21.55 -39.65
N TYR A 508 12.25 -20.25 -39.43
CA TYR A 508 11.35 -19.75 -38.39
C TYR A 508 10.43 -18.63 -38.88
N TRP A 509 9.30 -18.43 -38.23
CA TRP A 509 8.37 -17.34 -38.42
C TRP A 509 7.66 -16.98 -37.11
N ALA A 510 7.15 -15.75 -37.06
CA ALA A 510 6.27 -15.29 -36.00
C ALA A 510 5.29 -14.24 -36.51
N LEU A 511 4.03 -14.39 -36.09
CA LEU A 511 2.94 -13.44 -36.26
C LEU A 511 2.59 -12.84 -34.90
N LEU A 512 2.86 -11.55 -34.74
CA LEU A 512 2.45 -10.80 -33.56
C LEU A 512 1.09 -10.15 -33.83
N ARG A 513 0.11 -10.43 -32.97
CA ARG A 513 -1.21 -9.79 -32.99
C ARG A 513 -1.38 -8.96 -31.72
N GLU A 514 -2.36 -8.07 -31.71
CA GLU A 514 -2.59 -7.14 -30.60
C GLU A 514 -2.69 -7.82 -29.22
N HIS A 515 -3.34 -8.99 -29.14
CA HIS A 515 -3.64 -9.68 -27.88
C HIS A 515 -3.17 -11.15 -27.82
N ASN A 516 -2.54 -11.63 -28.90
CA ASN A 516 -2.00 -12.98 -29.00
C ASN A 516 -0.84 -13.04 -30.01
N PHE A 517 -0.16 -14.17 -30.12
CA PHE A 517 0.82 -14.43 -31.16
C PHE A 517 0.74 -15.87 -31.65
N GLU A 518 1.26 -16.09 -32.85
CA GLU A 518 1.45 -17.41 -33.47
C GLU A 518 2.91 -17.46 -33.94
N SER A 519 3.61 -18.58 -33.74
CA SER A 519 5.05 -18.66 -33.96
C SER A 519 5.48 -20.11 -34.10
N ASP A 520 6.60 -20.34 -34.78
CA ASP A 520 7.42 -21.55 -34.65
C ASP A 520 8.88 -21.24 -34.22
N ALA A 521 9.13 -20.00 -33.79
CA ALA A 521 10.43 -19.50 -33.35
C ALA A 521 11.03 -20.36 -32.20
N PRO A 522 12.34 -20.21 -31.90
CA PRO A 522 12.98 -20.97 -30.84
C PRO A 522 12.23 -20.92 -29.51
N THR A 523 12.22 -22.04 -28.77
CA THR A 523 11.46 -22.22 -27.51
C THR A 523 11.67 -21.08 -26.50
N ALA A 524 12.89 -20.53 -26.43
CA ALA A 524 13.21 -19.39 -25.56
C ALA A 524 12.39 -18.13 -25.93
N VAL A 525 12.23 -17.85 -27.23
CA VAL A 525 11.43 -16.73 -27.76
C VAL A 525 9.95 -16.96 -27.46
N GLU A 526 9.42 -18.15 -27.72
CA GLU A 526 8.00 -18.46 -27.47
C GLU A 526 7.62 -18.39 -26.00
N LYS A 527 8.46 -18.95 -25.11
CA LYS A 527 8.26 -18.89 -23.66
C LYS A 527 8.25 -17.43 -23.19
N ALA A 528 9.16 -16.61 -23.69
CA ALA A 528 9.25 -15.19 -23.35
C ALA A 528 8.05 -14.38 -23.87
N LEU A 529 7.63 -14.59 -25.13
CA LEU A 529 6.43 -13.97 -25.68
C LEU A 529 5.19 -14.37 -24.88
N ARG A 530 4.99 -15.65 -24.58
CA ARG A 530 3.84 -16.12 -23.79
C ARG A 530 3.79 -15.44 -22.42
N ALA A 531 4.90 -15.46 -21.69
CA ALA A 531 5.01 -14.77 -20.40
C ALA A 531 4.68 -13.28 -20.51
N PHE A 532 5.14 -12.63 -21.58
CA PHE A 532 4.88 -11.21 -21.83
C PHE A 532 3.39 -10.89 -22.09
N TYR A 533 2.73 -11.63 -22.98
CA TYR A 533 1.30 -11.44 -23.26
C TYR A 533 0.44 -11.73 -22.03
N ASP A 534 0.76 -12.79 -21.28
CA ASP A 534 0.05 -13.12 -20.04
C ASP A 534 0.25 -12.04 -18.98
N ARG A 535 1.48 -11.56 -18.79
CA ARG A 535 1.79 -10.45 -17.89
C ARG A 535 1.01 -9.19 -18.25
N HIS A 536 0.98 -8.82 -19.53
CA HIS A 536 0.25 -7.65 -20.02
C HIS A 536 -1.26 -7.77 -19.76
N ARG A 537 -1.85 -8.92 -20.08
CA ARG A 537 -3.28 -9.20 -19.85
C ARG A 537 -3.64 -9.17 -18.36
N ASN A 538 -2.81 -9.77 -17.52
CA ASN A 538 -2.99 -9.76 -16.07
C ASN A 538 -2.92 -8.34 -15.51
N MET A 539 -1.99 -7.51 -16.00
CA MET A 539 -1.87 -6.11 -15.59
C MET A 539 -3.11 -5.30 -15.98
N GLN A 540 -3.60 -5.43 -17.22
CA GLN A 540 -4.84 -4.77 -17.67
C GLN A 540 -6.04 -5.21 -16.81
N ALA A 541 -6.21 -6.51 -16.59
CA ALA A 541 -7.30 -7.06 -15.80
C ALA A 541 -7.26 -6.57 -14.35
N ALA A 542 -6.08 -6.60 -13.72
CA ALA A 542 -5.90 -6.11 -12.37
C ALA A 542 -6.16 -4.60 -12.26
N ARG A 543 -5.74 -3.82 -13.26
CA ARG A 543 -5.99 -2.38 -13.29
C ARG A 543 -7.46 -2.04 -13.48
N ALA A 544 -8.18 -2.77 -14.33
CA ALA A 544 -9.62 -2.62 -14.52
C ALA A 544 -10.40 -2.95 -13.23
N ARG A 545 -9.99 -4.00 -12.49
CA ARG A 545 -10.57 -4.32 -11.17
C ARG A 545 -10.34 -3.18 -10.17
N LEU A 546 -9.12 -2.67 -10.08
CA LEU A 546 -8.78 -1.54 -9.20
C LEU A 546 -9.63 -0.29 -9.51
N LEU A 547 -9.80 0.04 -10.80
CA LEU A 547 -10.65 1.15 -11.24
C LEU A 547 -12.12 0.95 -10.84
N SER A 548 -12.66 -0.26 -11.02
CA SER A 548 -14.02 -0.60 -10.57
C SER A 548 -14.19 -0.41 -9.06
N TYR A 549 -13.17 -0.76 -8.27
CA TYR A 549 -13.19 -0.56 -6.82
C TYR A 549 -13.11 0.90 -6.43
N TYR A 550 -12.23 1.67 -7.08
CA TYR A 550 -12.19 3.12 -6.95
C TYR A 550 -13.56 3.74 -7.18
N ASP A 551 -14.22 3.37 -8.27
CA ASP A 551 -15.54 3.89 -8.61
C ASP A 551 -16.62 3.45 -7.60
N ARG A 552 -16.46 2.31 -6.89
CA ARG A 552 -17.40 1.87 -5.82
C ARG A 552 -17.17 2.60 -4.49
N VAL A 553 -15.92 2.77 -4.06
CA VAL A 553 -15.57 3.49 -2.83
C VAL A 553 -15.93 4.98 -2.96
N ALA A 554 -15.69 5.58 -4.13
CA ALA A 554 -16.10 6.94 -4.44
C ALA A 554 -17.62 7.13 -4.28
N ARG A 555 -18.42 6.09 -4.58
CA ARG A 555 -19.89 6.09 -4.43
C ARG A 555 -20.40 5.77 -3.02
N GLY A 556 -19.53 5.66 -2.01
CA GLY A 556 -19.96 5.54 -0.60
C GLY A 556 -20.02 4.12 -0.04
N ALA A 557 -19.39 3.14 -0.67
CA ALA A 557 -19.19 1.85 -0.03
C ALA A 557 -18.18 1.97 1.14
N ASP A 558 -18.60 1.58 2.35
CA ASP A 558 -17.81 1.73 3.59
C ASP A 558 -16.58 0.81 3.66
N TYR A 559 -16.57 -0.28 2.90
CA TYR A 559 -15.44 -1.21 2.86
C TYR A 559 -15.54 -2.17 1.68
N VAL A 560 -14.41 -2.53 1.08
CA VAL A 560 -14.31 -3.59 0.07
C VAL A 560 -13.01 -4.36 0.35
N TYR A 561 -13.12 -5.53 0.99
CA TYR A 561 -12.06 -6.54 1.05
C TYR A 561 -12.21 -7.46 -0.15
N ILE A 562 -11.20 -7.51 -1.01
CA ILE A 562 -11.17 -8.48 -2.10
C ILE A 562 -9.85 -9.19 -2.03
N GLY A 563 -9.93 -10.51 -1.86
CA GLY A 563 -8.81 -11.43 -1.80
C GLY A 563 -7.95 -11.36 -3.07
N PRO A 564 -6.86 -12.14 -3.09
CA PRO A 564 -5.73 -11.96 -3.99
C PRO A 564 -6.15 -11.83 -5.45
N VAL A 565 -5.90 -10.65 -6.03
CA VAL A 565 -5.85 -10.51 -7.49
C VAL A 565 -4.52 -11.09 -7.92
N SER A 566 -4.52 -12.28 -8.52
CA SER A 566 -3.32 -12.95 -9.02
C SER A 566 -2.49 -11.97 -9.87
N ALA A 567 -1.38 -11.46 -9.32
CA ALA A 567 -0.33 -10.88 -10.12
C ALA A 567 0.44 -12.03 -10.80
N PRO A 568 0.96 -11.82 -12.01
CA PRO A 568 1.83 -12.80 -12.66
C PRO A 568 3.00 -13.11 -11.71
N ALA A 569 3.40 -14.38 -11.67
CA ALA A 569 4.57 -14.78 -10.90
C ALA A 569 5.78 -14.00 -11.43
N ASP A 570 6.43 -13.22 -10.56
CA ASP A 570 7.81 -12.84 -10.78
C ASP A 570 8.62 -14.12 -10.65
N THR A 571 8.88 -14.78 -11.78
CA THR A 571 9.89 -15.83 -11.85
C THR A 571 11.24 -15.12 -11.95
N SER A 572 11.75 -14.65 -10.81
CA SER A 572 13.19 -14.56 -10.64
C SER A 572 13.70 -15.98 -10.45
N ASP A 573 14.56 -16.42 -11.35
CA ASP A 573 15.29 -17.66 -11.28
C ASP A 573 16.04 -17.76 -9.94
N ASP A 574 15.69 -18.75 -9.14
CA ASP A 574 16.57 -19.44 -8.19
C ASP A 574 15.78 -20.64 -7.65
N ASP A 575 15.96 -21.81 -8.28
CA ASP A 575 16.10 -23.10 -7.57
C ASP A 575 16.35 -24.21 -8.60
N ASP A 576 17.65 -24.43 -8.84
CA ASP A 576 18.18 -25.72 -9.23
C ASP A 576 18.18 -26.61 -8.00
N ARG A 577 17.21 -27.54 -7.90
CA ARG A 577 17.31 -28.79 -7.14
C ARG A 577 16.20 -29.75 -7.53
N SER A 578 16.63 -30.74 -8.30
CA SER A 578 15.98 -32.01 -8.61
C SER A 578 15.37 -32.72 -7.40
N GLU A 579 14.13 -33.19 -7.50
CA GLU A 579 13.69 -34.51 -6.99
C GLU A 579 12.37 -34.97 -7.66
N PRO A 580 12.15 -36.29 -7.88
CA PRO A 580 11.14 -36.83 -8.80
C PRO A 580 9.77 -37.15 -8.11
N PRO A 581 8.71 -37.45 -8.89
CA PRO A 581 7.33 -37.42 -8.38
C PRO A 581 6.90 -38.75 -7.74
N SER A 582 6.18 -38.67 -6.61
CA SER A 582 5.42 -39.77 -6.03
C SER A 582 3.94 -39.65 -6.41
N SER A 583 3.40 -40.73 -6.98
CA SER A 583 1.98 -40.90 -7.31
C SER A 583 1.11 -41.12 -6.06
N PRO A 584 -0.20 -40.80 -6.12
CA PRO A 584 -1.11 -40.88 -4.98
C PRO A 584 -1.88 -42.20 -4.97
N ASP A 585 -2.12 -42.80 -3.80
CA ASP A 585 -3.34 -43.54 -3.48
C ASP A 585 -3.32 -44.07 -2.04
N GLY A 586 -4.48 -44.03 -1.36
CA GLY A 586 -4.71 -44.83 -0.16
C GLY A 586 -5.53 -44.14 0.93
N ARG A 587 -6.83 -44.48 0.99
CA ARG A 587 -7.84 -44.00 1.94
C ARG A 587 -7.68 -44.59 3.35
N SER A 588 -7.97 -43.77 4.36
CA SER A 588 -8.47 -44.11 5.72
C SER A 588 -9.84 -44.81 5.62
N GLU A 589 -10.36 -45.75 6.45
CA GLU A 589 -10.21 -46.27 7.84
C GLU A 589 -11.43 -47.27 8.02
N PRO A 590 -11.82 -47.85 9.19
CA PRO A 590 -11.14 -48.47 10.35
C PRO A 590 -11.85 -49.82 10.76
N PRO A 591 -12.05 -50.24 12.04
CA PRO A 591 -11.14 -50.52 13.18
C PRO A 591 -11.30 -51.96 13.76
N SER A 592 -10.36 -52.41 14.62
CA SER A 592 -10.68 -53.15 15.87
C SER A 592 -9.41 -53.52 16.66
N SER A 593 -9.34 -53.05 17.91
CA SER A 593 -8.40 -53.46 18.98
C SER A 593 -8.93 -54.74 19.70
N PRO A 594 -8.35 -55.24 20.82
CA PRO A 594 -7.02 -55.06 21.44
C PRO A 594 -6.40 -56.42 21.90
N ASP A 595 -5.44 -56.35 22.83
CA ASP A 595 -4.85 -57.41 23.68
C ASP A 595 -3.54 -58.04 23.17
N SER A 596 -2.52 -58.27 24.00
CA SER A 596 -2.10 -57.79 25.32
C SER A 596 -0.68 -58.34 25.55
N ARG A 597 0.15 -57.61 26.33
CA ARG A 597 1.28 -58.05 27.20
C ARG A 597 2.14 -59.24 26.71
N SER A 598 3.47 -59.12 26.60
CA SER A 598 4.40 -59.26 27.74
C SER A 598 5.85 -59.10 27.26
N GLU A 599 6.70 -58.69 28.19
CA GLU A 599 8.10 -58.22 28.12
C GLU A 599 9.20 -59.31 27.85
N PRO A 600 10.51 -58.93 27.76
CA PRO A 600 11.59 -59.48 26.91
C PRO A 600 12.50 -60.45 27.72
N PRO A 601 13.85 -60.58 27.60
CA PRO A 601 14.87 -60.15 26.61
C PRO A 601 15.89 -61.24 26.20
N SER A 602 16.82 -60.95 25.28
CA SER A 602 18.28 -61.21 25.42
C SER A 602 19.06 -61.07 24.10
N SER A 603 20.14 -60.28 24.17
CA SER A 603 21.24 -60.12 23.20
C SER A 603 22.26 -61.29 23.33
N PRO A 604 23.51 -61.19 22.83
CA PRO A 604 24.00 -61.01 21.45
C PRO A 604 25.08 -62.09 21.09
N ASP A 605 25.46 -62.20 19.81
CA ASP A 605 26.77 -62.71 19.35
C ASP A 605 26.87 -62.32 17.86
N GLY A 606 27.99 -61.97 17.23
CA GLY A 606 29.38 -62.18 17.54
C GLY A 606 30.12 -62.31 16.20
N ARG A 607 30.82 -61.23 15.81
CA ARG A 607 31.94 -61.09 14.86
C ARG A 607 32.24 -62.21 13.83
N SER A 608 32.47 -61.82 12.58
CA SER A 608 33.67 -62.27 11.85
C SER A 608 34.10 -61.26 10.79
N GLU A 609 35.42 -61.18 10.66
CA GLU A 609 36.26 -60.13 10.08
C GLU A 609 36.88 -60.64 8.74
N PRO A 610 37.88 -59.99 8.09
CA PRO A 610 37.79 -59.60 6.68
C PRO A 610 38.95 -60.15 5.81
N ARG A 611 39.11 -59.59 4.60
CA ARG A 611 40.32 -59.43 3.72
C ARG A 611 39.97 -59.75 2.26
N SER A 612 40.55 -59.18 1.20
CA SER A 612 41.31 -57.97 0.85
C SER A 612 41.79 -58.20 -0.60
N SER A 613 41.83 -57.16 -1.44
CA SER A 613 42.59 -57.03 -2.73
C SER A 613 42.25 -58.03 -3.86
N SER A 614 42.31 -57.74 -5.16
CA SER A 614 43.12 -56.78 -5.93
C SER A 614 42.62 -56.74 -7.39
N ASP A 615 43.03 -55.67 -8.10
CA ASP A 615 43.46 -55.59 -9.50
C ASP A 615 42.50 -55.69 -10.71
N GLU A 616 42.44 -54.53 -11.39
CA GLU A 616 42.78 -54.27 -12.79
C GLU A 616 42.17 -55.09 -13.94
N SER A 617 41.31 -54.36 -14.68
CA SER A 617 41.31 -54.14 -16.13
C SER A 617 41.57 -55.32 -17.09
N SER A 618 40.63 -55.55 -18.00
CA SER A 618 40.93 -55.51 -19.44
C SER A 618 39.68 -55.49 -20.32
N ARG A 619 39.79 -54.68 -21.37
CA ARG A 619 38.90 -54.52 -22.51
C ARG A 619 38.80 -55.81 -23.32
N SER A 620 37.68 -56.02 -24.01
CA SER A 620 37.71 -56.60 -25.35
C SER A 620 36.52 -56.17 -26.19
N SER A 621 36.76 -56.20 -27.49
CA SER A 621 36.16 -55.40 -28.55
C SER A 621 35.58 -56.32 -29.62
N SER A 622 34.36 -56.01 -30.08
CA SER A 622 33.86 -56.17 -31.47
C SER A 622 33.82 -57.60 -32.09
N PRO A 623 33.30 -57.79 -33.32
CA PRO A 623 32.08 -57.30 -33.97
C PRO A 623 31.29 -58.44 -34.67
N ARG A 624 30.08 -58.17 -35.19
CA ARG A 624 29.59 -58.64 -36.52
C ARG A 624 28.14 -58.22 -36.81
N SER A 625 27.96 -57.50 -37.92
CA SER A 625 26.72 -57.30 -38.69
C SER A 625 26.31 -58.64 -39.40
N PRO A 626 25.20 -58.78 -40.19
CA PRO A 626 24.41 -57.75 -40.91
C PRO A 626 22.89 -58.03 -41.10
N LEU A 627 22.23 -57.15 -41.89
CA LEU A 627 21.06 -57.34 -42.77
C LEU A 627 19.66 -56.80 -42.36
N TYR A 628 19.26 -55.73 -43.09
CA TYR A 628 18.06 -55.61 -43.94
C TYR A 628 16.65 -55.71 -43.32
N ARG A 629 15.91 -54.58 -43.25
CA ARG A 629 14.76 -54.25 -44.14
C ARG A 629 14.02 -52.96 -43.72
N ARG A 630 13.66 -52.19 -44.75
CA ARG A 630 12.71 -51.07 -44.79
C ARG A 630 11.26 -51.49 -44.45
N ARG A 631 10.52 -50.60 -43.75
CA ARG A 631 9.18 -50.00 -44.10
C ARG A 631 8.65 -49.29 -42.82
N ARG A 632 8.52 -47.97 -42.80
CA ARG A 632 7.36 -47.10 -43.18
C ARG A 632 6.12 -47.23 -42.28
N LEU A 633 5.52 -46.06 -42.00
CA LEU A 633 4.27 -45.72 -41.27
C LEU A 633 4.55 -45.43 -39.78
N TYR A 634 4.31 -44.25 -39.20
CA TYR A 634 3.44 -43.10 -39.52
C TYR A 634 4.18 -41.77 -39.29
#